data_AF-A0A918ZC25-F1
#
_entry.id   AF-A0A918ZC25-F1
#
_cell.length_a   1.000
_cell.length_b   1.000
_cell.length_c   1.000
_cell.angle_alpha   90.00
_cell.angle_beta   90.00
_cell.angle_gamma   90.00
#
_symmetry.space_group_name_H-M   'P 1'
#
loop_
_entity.id
_entity.type
_entity.pdbx_description
1 polymer ?
#
loop_
_entity_poly.entity_id
_entity_poly.type
_entity_poly.pdbx_seq_one_letter_code
_entity_poly.pdbx_strand_id
1 'polypeptide(L)'
;MPRIARLRSLRLAAALALVLSAGSAWAAPSNKWRIEVDSDARSSGEIVFELTPVSGMPVEIVVAIPAPTDENAVAGLIRDALVAHLGSAYRVELDDGEHVLVKKQDGAADFELRLVRQTVGGAQIALDPE
;
A
#
# COMPACT_ATOMS: atom_id res chain seq x y z
N MET A 1 8.90 -42.03 -64.36
CA MET A 1 7.90 -41.05 -63.87
C MET A 1 8.18 -40.74 -62.40
N PRO A 2 8.29 -39.47 -61.99
CA PRO A 2 8.73 -39.04 -60.66
C PRO A 2 7.55 -38.96 -59.67
N ARG A 3 7.82 -39.05 -58.37
CA ARG A 3 6.89 -38.53 -57.35
C ARG A 3 7.61 -37.56 -56.42
N ILE A 4 6.94 -36.41 -56.31
CA ILE A 4 7.37 -35.14 -55.77
C ILE A 4 7.35 -35.17 -54.25
N ALA A 5 8.31 -34.42 -53.69
CA ALA A 5 8.60 -34.21 -52.28
C ALA A 5 7.41 -33.76 -51.42
N ARG A 6 7.48 -34.04 -50.11
CA ARG A 6 7.06 -33.09 -49.05
C ARG A 6 7.94 -33.27 -47.81
N LEU A 7 8.95 -32.41 -47.65
CA LEU A 7 9.56 -32.14 -46.34
C LEU A 7 8.50 -31.48 -45.46
N ARG A 8 8.18 -32.08 -44.31
CA ARG A 8 7.31 -31.49 -43.29
C ARG A 8 8.19 -30.90 -42.18
N SER A 9 8.52 -29.63 -42.39
CA SER A 9 8.54 -28.52 -41.41
C SER A 9 8.98 -28.83 -39.97
N LEU A 10 10.22 -28.45 -39.63
CA LEU A 10 10.61 -28.12 -38.25
C LEU A 10 9.70 -26.98 -37.73
N ARG A 11 9.15 -27.14 -36.52
CA ARG A 11 8.62 -26.02 -35.74
C ARG A 11 9.44 -25.93 -34.45
N LEU A 12 10.41 -25.01 -34.44
CA LEU A 12 11.05 -24.51 -33.22
C LEU A 12 10.01 -23.71 -32.44
N ALA A 13 9.68 -24.12 -31.22
CA ALA A 13 8.95 -23.28 -30.27
C ALA A 13 9.96 -22.77 -29.24
N ALA A 14 10.37 -21.51 -29.38
CA ALA A 14 11.17 -20.81 -28.38
C ALA A 14 10.22 -20.28 -27.29
N ALA A 15 10.26 -20.89 -26.10
CA ALA A 15 9.57 -20.36 -24.92
C ALA A 15 10.42 -19.26 -24.29
N LEU A 16 10.01 -18.00 -24.48
CA LEU A 16 10.58 -16.86 -23.80
C LEU A 16 9.94 -16.77 -22.40
N ALA A 17 10.66 -17.23 -21.38
CA ALA A 17 10.25 -17.05 -19.99
C ALA A 17 10.47 -15.58 -19.61
N LEU A 18 9.39 -14.79 -19.67
CA LEU A 18 9.38 -13.42 -19.16
C LEU A 18 9.25 -13.49 -17.63
N VAL A 19 10.38 -13.47 -16.92
CA VAL A 19 10.40 -13.28 -15.47
C VAL A 19 10.04 -11.81 -15.22
N LEU A 20 8.78 -11.56 -14.88
CA LEU A 20 8.34 -10.27 -14.33
C LEU A 20 8.90 -10.18 -12.91
N SER A 21 10.07 -9.55 -12.77
CA SER A 21 10.54 -9.09 -11.47
C SER A 21 9.57 -8.01 -10.99
N ALA A 22 8.61 -8.38 -10.14
CA ALA A 22 7.84 -7.41 -9.37
C ALA A 22 8.82 -6.75 -8.38
N GLY A 23 9.48 -5.67 -8.82
CA GLY A 23 10.24 -4.82 -7.91
C GLY A 23 9.27 -4.25 -6.90
N SER A 24 9.38 -4.65 -5.63
CA SER A 24 8.76 -3.89 -4.55
C SER A 24 9.41 -2.52 -4.58
N ALA A 25 8.67 -1.50 -5.03
CA ALA A 25 9.10 -0.13 -4.90
C ALA A 25 9.18 0.17 -3.40
N TRP A 26 10.38 0.09 -2.83
CA TRP A 26 10.65 0.71 -1.54
C TRP A 26 10.63 2.20 -1.82
N ALA A 27 9.50 2.83 -1.53
CA ALA A 27 9.42 4.28 -1.50
C ALA A 27 10.46 4.77 -0.49
N ALA A 28 11.27 5.74 -0.89
CA ALA A 28 12.27 6.33 -0.02
C ALA A 28 11.58 6.92 1.22
N PRO A 29 12.22 6.91 2.40
CA PRO A 29 11.67 7.59 3.56
C PRO A 29 11.33 9.04 3.24
N SER A 30 10.18 9.51 3.71
CA SER A 30 9.75 10.90 3.58
C SER A 30 9.48 11.54 4.94
N ASN A 31 9.49 12.87 4.98
CA ASN A 31 9.05 13.62 6.15
C ASN A 31 7.51 13.67 6.26
N LYS A 32 6.79 13.29 5.20
CA LYS A 32 5.34 13.37 5.09
C LYS A 32 4.80 12.31 4.14
N TRP A 33 3.64 11.78 4.47
CA TRP A 33 2.94 10.76 3.68
C TRP A 33 1.44 11.03 3.66
N ARG A 34 0.83 10.99 2.49
CA ARG A 34 -0.62 10.91 2.33
C ARG A 34 -1.04 9.43 2.22
N ILE A 35 -2.04 9.06 2.98
CA ILE A 35 -2.80 7.82 2.85
C ILE A 35 -4.11 8.20 2.18
N GLU A 36 -4.26 7.80 0.93
CA GLU A 36 -5.49 8.00 0.17
C GLU A 36 -6.41 6.81 0.43
N VAL A 37 -7.65 7.09 0.79
CA VAL A 37 -8.71 6.10 0.88
C VAL A 37 -9.64 6.36 -0.28
N ASP A 38 -9.87 5.36 -1.12
CA ASP A 38 -10.89 5.42 -2.16
C ASP A 38 -11.93 4.31 -1.95
N SER A 39 -13.20 4.65 -2.17
CA SER A 39 -14.36 3.75 -2.06
C SER A 39 -14.68 3.25 -0.65
N ASP A 40 -15.95 2.92 -0.46
CA ASP A 40 -16.45 2.38 0.81
C ASP A 40 -15.93 0.97 1.13
N ALA A 41 -15.74 0.70 2.41
CA ALA A 41 -15.55 -0.65 2.94
C ALA A 41 -16.87 -1.45 2.89
N ARG A 42 -16.85 -2.56 2.15
CA ARG A 42 -18.01 -3.45 1.91
C ARG A 42 -18.00 -4.72 2.77
N SER A 43 -16.87 -5.04 3.40
CA SER A 43 -16.74 -6.16 4.34
C SER A 43 -15.91 -5.76 5.54
N SER A 44 -16.23 -6.29 6.72
CA SER A 44 -15.40 -6.05 7.90
C SER A 44 -14.02 -6.68 7.71
N GLY A 45 -13.01 -6.10 8.35
CA GLY A 45 -11.66 -6.62 8.32
C GLY A 45 -10.69 -5.66 8.97
N GLU A 46 -9.42 -5.77 8.57
CA GLU A 46 -8.32 -4.97 9.09
C GLU A 46 -7.47 -4.43 7.95
N ILE A 47 -6.92 -3.23 8.18
CA ILE A 47 -5.85 -2.61 7.41
C ILE A 47 -4.65 -2.52 8.36
N VAL A 48 -3.49 -3.04 7.96
CA VAL A 48 -2.27 -3.04 8.79
C VAL A 48 -1.21 -2.20 8.11
N PHE A 49 -0.77 -1.14 8.79
CA PHE A 49 0.32 -0.29 8.37
C PHE A 49 1.59 -0.60 9.16
N GLU A 50 2.75 -0.36 8.56
CA GLU A 50 4.03 -0.31 9.24
C GLU A 50 4.66 1.05 8.99
N LEU A 51 5.00 1.77 10.07
CA LEU A 51 5.78 3.00 10.04
C LEU A 51 7.18 2.72 10.56
N THR A 52 8.20 3.00 9.75
CA THR A 52 9.61 2.78 10.10
C THR A 52 10.39 4.09 10.05
N PRO A 53 10.76 4.68 11.20
CA PRO A 53 11.62 5.86 11.22
C PRO A 53 13.02 5.50 10.71
N VAL A 54 13.70 6.43 10.02
CA VAL A 54 15.10 6.24 9.63
C VAL A 54 15.94 5.96 10.89
N SER A 55 16.64 4.83 10.89
CA SER A 55 17.42 4.32 12.03
C SER A 55 16.61 4.03 13.30
N GLY A 56 15.28 3.88 13.19
CA GLY A 56 14.38 3.50 14.27
C GLY A 56 13.87 2.07 14.14
N MET A 57 13.04 1.66 15.10
CA MET A 57 12.32 0.38 15.04
C MET A 57 10.98 0.57 14.32
N PRO A 58 10.53 -0.42 13.53
CA PRO A 58 9.20 -0.39 12.90
C PRO A 58 8.10 -0.42 13.97
N VAL A 59 7.01 0.30 13.69
CA VAL A 59 5.77 0.28 14.46
C VAL A 59 4.68 -0.27 13.57
N GLU A 60 4.09 -1.40 13.94
CA GLU A 60 2.92 -1.95 13.28
C GLU A 60 1.64 -1.34 13.88
N ILE A 61 0.74 -0.87 13.01
CA ILE A 61 -0.54 -0.26 13.38
C ILE A 61 -1.66 -1.05 12.73
N VAL A 62 -2.51 -1.68 13.54
CA VAL A 62 -3.70 -2.41 13.07
C VAL A 62 -4.93 -1.50 13.18
N VAL A 63 -5.65 -1.36 12.07
CA VAL A 63 -6.88 -0.59 11.97
C VAL A 63 -8.04 -1.55 11.70
N ALA A 64 -8.93 -1.71 12.67
CA ALA A 64 -10.15 -2.49 12.49
C ALA A 64 -11.21 -1.67 11.74
N ILE A 65 -11.72 -2.20 10.65
CA ILE A 65 -12.75 -1.58 9.81
C ILE A 65 -14.03 -2.42 9.89
N PRO A 66 -15.13 -1.94 10.50
CA PRO A 66 -16.42 -2.59 10.43
C PRO A 66 -17.05 -2.44 9.03
N ALA A 67 -18.12 -3.19 8.75
CA ALA A 67 -18.90 -3.00 7.53
C ALA A 67 -20.38 -2.74 7.81
N PRO A 68 -21.05 -1.95 6.94
CA PRO A 68 -20.44 -1.07 5.93
C PRO A 68 -19.75 0.13 6.59
N THR A 69 -18.76 0.73 5.95
CA THR A 69 -18.14 1.99 6.41
C THR A 69 -17.79 2.82 5.18
N ASP A 70 -18.28 4.05 5.12
CA ASP A 70 -17.98 4.97 4.02
C ASP A 70 -16.51 5.41 4.03
N GLU A 71 -16.03 5.88 2.89
CA GLU A 71 -14.65 6.32 2.67
C GLU A 71 -14.13 7.28 3.75
N ASN A 72 -14.91 8.31 4.09
CA ASN A 72 -14.56 9.30 5.12
C ASN A 72 -14.43 8.66 6.50
N ALA A 73 -15.35 7.77 6.85
CA ALA A 73 -15.28 7.03 8.10
C ALA A 73 -14.09 6.06 8.14
N VAL A 74 -13.71 5.43 7.02
CA VAL A 74 -12.47 4.63 6.92
C VAL A 74 -11.24 5.50 7.18
N ALA A 75 -11.15 6.67 6.54
CA ALA A 75 -10.05 7.62 6.77
C ALA A 75 -9.99 8.07 8.24
N GLY A 76 -11.14 8.34 8.87
CA GLY A 76 -11.25 8.66 10.28
C GLY A 76 -10.69 7.57 11.19
N LEU A 77 -11.07 6.31 10.95
CA LEU A 77 -10.57 5.16 11.71
C LEU A 77 -9.05 4.97 11.56
N ILE A 78 -8.53 5.16 10.34
CA ILE A 78 -7.08 5.12 10.08
C ILE A 78 -6.37 6.22 10.86
N ARG A 79 -6.85 7.47 10.79
CA ARG A 79 -6.31 8.60 11.53
C ARG A 79 -6.28 8.32 13.03
N ASP A 80 -7.39 7.82 13.58
CA ASP A 80 -7.51 7.57 15.02
C ASP A 80 -6.55 6.46 15.49
N ALA A 81 -6.44 5.38 14.73
CA ALA A 81 -5.50 4.30 15.03
C ALA A 81 -4.05 4.77 14.96
N LEU A 82 -3.69 5.57 13.96
CA LEU A 82 -2.35 6.16 13.86
C LEU A 82 -2.06 7.10 15.04
N VAL A 83 -2.98 8.00 15.41
CA VAL A 83 -2.80 8.87 16.59
C VAL A 83 -2.63 8.08 17.89
N ALA A 84 -3.33 6.95 18.03
CA ALA A 84 -3.25 6.13 19.23
C ALA A 84 -1.89 5.42 19.37
N HIS A 85 -1.24 5.06 18.26
CA HIS A 85 0.02 4.30 18.26
C HIS A 85 1.25 5.19 18.07
N LEU A 86 1.10 6.29 17.33
CA LEU A 86 2.18 7.20 17.02
C LEU A 86 2.29 8.24 18.14
N GLY A 87 3.47 8.30 18.77
CA GLY A 87 3.76 9.31 19.78
C GLY A 87 3.89 10.72 19.19
N SER A 88 4.29 11.67 20.03
CA SER A 88 4.41 13.10 19.69
C SER A 88 5.45 13.42 18.60
N ALA A 89 6.20 12.44 18.10
CA ALA A 89 7.09 12.60 16.95
C ALA A 89 6.35 12.79 15.62
N TYR A 90 5.04 12.50 15.57
CA TYR A 90 4.24 12.58 14.36
C TYR A 90 2.99 13.45 14.57
N ARG A 91 2.57 14.15 13.52
CA ARG A 91 1.24 14.74 13.39
C ARG A 91 0.44 13.88 12.44
N VAL A 92 -0.81 13.58 12.81
CA VAL A 92 -1.73 12.84 11.96
C VAL A 92 -3.03 13.64 11.88
N GLU A 93 -3.42 13.98 10.65
CA GLU A 93 -4.56 14.84 10.33
C GLU A 93 -5.42 14.18 9.25
N LEU A 94 -6.72 14.50 9.22
CA LEU A 94 -7.52 14.28 8.02
C LEU A 94 -7.23 15.40 7.01
N ASP A 95 -7.18 15.05 5.73
CA ASP A 95 -6.99 15.95 4.59
C ASP A 95 -8.22 15.78 3.69
N ASP A 96 -9.05 16.83 3.62
CA ASP A 96 -10.35 16.89 2.92
C ASP A 96 -11.39 15.78 3.22
N GLY A 97 -11.16 14.97 4.26
CA GLY A 97 -12.11 13.97 4.78
C GLY A 97 -11.80 12.53 4.33
N GLU A 98 -11.25 12.38 3.14
CA GLU A 98 -11.02 11.08 2.47
C GLU A 98 -9.55 10.64 2.51
N HIS A 99 -8.67 11.52 3.01
CA HIS A 99 -7.24 11.25 3.10
C HIS A 99 -6.72 11.45 4.52
N VAL A 100 -5.66 10.73 4.85
CA VAL A 100 -4.95 10.88 6.12
C VAL A 100 -3.53 11.34 5.84
N LEU A 101 -3.12 12.44 6.46
CA LEU A 101 -1.80 13.01 6.30
C LEU A 101 -0.96 12.76 7.55
N VAL A 102 0.13 12.01 7.40
CA VAL A 102 1.10 11.74 8.46
C VAL A 102 2.33 12.58 8.21
N LYS A 103 2.69 13.45 9.15
CA LYS A 103 3.86 14.33 9.08
C LYS A 103 4.77 14.07 10.25
N LYS A 104 6.08 14.07 10.05
CA LYS A 104 7.02 14.15 11.18
C LYS A 104 6.93 15.52 11.85
N GLN A 105 7.19 15.59 13.15
CA GLN A 105 7.44 16.86 13.84
C GLN A 105 8.90 17.31 13.65
N ASP A 106 9.15 18.58 13.95
CA ASP A 106 10.51 19.13 13.94
C ASP A 106 11.45 18.31 14.83
N GLY A 107 12.61 17.96 14.28
CA GLY A 107 13.62 17.15 14.97
C GLY A 107 13.38 15.63 14.92
N ALA A 108 12.24 15.16 14.43
CA ALA A 108 12.01 13.74 14.18
C ALA A 108 12.68 13.27 12.88
N ALA A 109 12.97 11.97 12.81
CA ALA A 109 13.49 11.33 11.61
C ALA A 109 12.42 11.25 10.51
N ASP A 110 12.86 11.26 9.26
CA ASP A 110 12.02 10.84 8.13
C ASP A 110 11.65 9.36 8.32
N PHE A 111 10.60 8.90 7.64
CA PHE A 111 10.06 7.56 7.86
C PHE A 111 9.53 6.95 6.57
N GLU A 112 9.57 5.62 6.51
CA GLU A 112 8.84 4.84 5.53
C GLU A 112 7.45 4.50 6.09
N LEU A 113 6.43 4.53 5.24
CA LEU A 113 5.09 4.03 5.55
C LEU A 113 4.72 2.94 4.55
N ARG A 114 4.24 1.80 5.04
CA ARG A 114 3.90 0.64 4.21
C ARG A 114 2.52 0.11 4.57
N LEU A 115 1.79 -0.33 3.56
CA LEU A 115 0.61 -1.18 3.74
C LEU A 115 1.09 -2.64 3.78
N VAL A 116 1.08 -3.24 4.96
CA VAL A 116 1.59 -4.61 5.18
C VAL A 116 0.52 -5.64 4.86
N ARG A 117 -0.73 -5.37 5.23
CA ARG A 117 -1.84 -6.29 5.04
C ARG A 117 -3.16 -5.53 4.91
N GLN A 118 -4.03 -6.05 4.06
CA GLN A 118 -5.42 -5.61 3.98
C GLN A 118 -6.34 -6.83 3.87
N THR A 119 -7.35 -6.89 4.72
CA THR A 119 -8.40 -7.91 4.68
C THR A 119 -9.81 -7.32 4.51
N VAL A 120 -9.96 -6.01 4.76
CA VAL A 120 -11.16 -5.26 4.40
C VAL A 120 -11.32 -5.28 2.86
N GLY A 121 -12.53 -5.56 2.40
CA GLY A 121 -12.90 -5.52 0.99
C GLY A 121 -13.65 -4.25 0.65
N GLY A 122 -13.51 -3.77 -0.58
CA GLY A 122 -14.17 -2.55 -1.07
C GLY A 122 -13.26 -1.33 -1.02
N ALA A 123 -12.79 -0.97 0.17
CA ALA A 123 -11.88 0.15 0.36
C ALA A 123 -10.53 -0.10 -0.34
N GLN A 124 -10.05 0.90 -1.04
CA GLN A 124 -8.76 0.93 -1.72
C GLN A 124 -7.86 1.92 -0.98
N ILE A 125 -6.60 1.53 -0.76
CA ILE A 125 -5.64 2.32 -0.01
C ILE A 125 -4.41 2.56 -0.90
N ALA A 126 -4.08 3.83 -1.11
CA ALA A 126 -2.84 4.24 -1.76
C ALA A 126 -1.97 5.04 -0.80
N LEU A 127 -0.65 4.94 -0.96
CA LEU A 127 0.35 5.63 -0.13
C LEU A 127 1.22 6.50 -1.02
N ASP A 128 1.24 7.79 -0.75
CA ASP A 128 2.03 8.78 -1.49
C ASP A 128 3.02 9.49 -0.55
N PRO A 129 4.34 9.30 -0.73
CA PRO A 129 5.34 10.10 -0.02
C PRO A 129 5.38 11.53 -0.57
N GLU A 130 5.21 12.53 0.30
CA GLU A 130 5.19 13.96 -0.05
C GLU A 130 6.37 14.77 0.50
#